data_AF-A0A0C1VS40-F1
#
_entry.id   AF-A0A0C1VS40-F1
#
_cell.length_a   1.000
_cell.length_b   1.000
_cell.length_c   1.000
_cell.angle_alpha   90.00
_cell.angle_beta   90.00
_cell.angle_gamma   90.00
#
_symmetry.space_group_name_H-M   'P 1'
#
loop_
_entity.id
_entity.type
_entity.pdbx_description
1 polymer ?
#
loop_
_entity_poly.entity_id
_entity_poly.type
_entity_poly.pdbx_seq_one_letter_code
_entity_poly.pdbx_strand_id
1 'polypeptide(L)'
;MRSFVLRARAAPTTSKALLEGVGNEAHTEILAHTMMNTMFVAQSHREDVVVHLVLESTKDFSRTITIRSNDITNIGGFHESTLIAAVARALDASVGMGKEQLREVEPGITVRTVSFERLVQELAEDHQLYMLDKKGEFVRDAEIGGNPCFLLTDHIPMPKKSFNSLKRLGTEKISLGPKMLFASQCVVLIHNELDIREF
;
A
#
# COMPACT_ATOMS: atom_id res chain seq x y z
N MET A 1 -3.86 8.00 12.84
CA MET A 1 -3.56 6.82 12.01
C MET A 1 -3.08 7.27 10.63
N ARG A 2 -2.03 6.63 10.09
CA ARG A 2 -1.48 6.90 8.75
C ARG A 2 -1.70 5.66 7.88
N SER A 3 -2.33 5.83 6.72
CA SER A 3 -2.69 4.72 5.84
C SER A 3 -1.97 4.83 4.49
N PHE A 4 -1.53 3.70 3.95
CA PHE A 4 -0.87 3.65 2.64
C PHE A 4 -1.54 2.58 1.78
N VAL A 5 -1.86 2.91 0.53
CA VAL A 5 -2.40 1.97 -0.44
C VAL A 5 -1.42 1.87 -1.60
N LEU A 6 -0.78 0.71 -1.75
CA LEU A 6 0.01 0.40 -2.93
C LEU A 6 -0.83 -0.39 -3.93
N ARG A 7 -1.18 0.25 -5.04
CA ARG A 7 -1.80 -0.43 -6.19
C ARG A 7 -0.71 -1.10 -7.03
N ALA A 8 -0.52 -2.40 -6.83
CA ALA A 8 0.45 -3.22 -7.53
C ALA A 8 -0.22 -3.93 -8.72
N ARG A 9 -0.22 -3.24 -9.86
CA ARG A 9 -0.90 -3.65 -11.09
C ARG A 9 -0.20 -4.82 -11.78
N ALA A 10 1.13 -4.86 -11.72
CA ALA A 10 1.93 -5.94 -12.28
C ALA A 10 2.00 -7.17 -11.36
N ALA A 11 1.72 -6.99 -10.06
CA ALA A 11 1.92 -8.04 -9.07
C ALA A 11 0.89 -9.18 -9.22
N PRO A 12 1.36 -10.43 -9.39
CA PRO A 12 0.50 -11.59 -9.55
C PRO A 12 -0.19 -11.97 -8.25
N THR A 13 -1.35 -12.60 -8.37
CA THR A 13 -2.18 -13.04 -7.24
C THR A 13 -1.98 -14.51 -6.86
N THR A 14 -0.97 -15.18 -7.42
CA THR A 14 -0.54 -16.52 -6.99
C THR A 14 0.81 -16.42 -6.26
N SER A 15 0.94 -17.13 -5.14
CA SER A 15 2.15 -17.11 -4.29
C SER A 15 3.43 -17.46 -5.07
N LYS A 16 3.38 -18.53 -5.87
CA LYS A 16 4.52 -18.95 -6.71
C LYS A 16 4.97 -17.85 -7.66
N ALA A 17 4.06 -17.27 -8.45
CA ALA A 17 4.41 -16.24 -9.41
C ALA A 17 4.86 -14.95 -8.71
N LEU A 18 4.32 -14.65 -7.53
CA LEU A 18 4.75 -13.51 -6.71
C LEU A 18 6.22 -13.64 -6.32
N LEU A 19 6.61 -14.80 -5.80
CA LEU A 19 7.98 -15.09 -5.37
C LEU A 19 8.95 -15.11 -6.55
N GLU A 20 8.54 -15.69 -7.68
CA GLU A 20 9.31 -15.66 -8.93
C GLU A 20 9.40 -14.25 -9.54
N GLY A 21 8.54 -13.31 -9.13
CA GLY A 21 8.51 -11.94 -9.65
C GLY A 21 9.64 -11.03 -9.12
N VAL A 22 10.39 -11.46 -8.12
CA VAL A 22 11.46 -10.66 -7.50
C VAL A 22 12.61 -10.48 -8.49
N GLY A 23 12.96 -9.23 -8.78
CA GLY A 23 14.00 -8.87 -9.74
C GLY A 23 13.65 -9.13 -11.21
N ASN A 24 12.39 -9.49 -11.49
CA ASN A 24 11.87 -9.74 -12.84
C ASN A 24 10.88 -8.62 -13.24
N GLU A 25 10.21 -8.77 -14.39
CA GLU A 25 9.35 -7.72 -14.98
C GLU A 25 8.25 -7.19 -14.05
N ALA A 26 7.74 -8.04 -13.13
CA ALA A 26 6.71 -7.64 -12.18
C ALA A 26 7.24 -6.79 -11.01
N HIS A 27 8.55 -6.80 -10.77
CA HIS A 27 9.23 -6.07 -9.68
C HIS A 27 8.56 -6.23 -8.32
N THR A 28 8.26 -7.48 -7.92
CA THR A 28 7.46 -7.75 -6.71
C THR A 28 8.18 -7.36 -5.41
N GLU A 29 9.51 -7.14 -5.45
CA GLU A 29 10.31 -6.57 -4.37
C GLU A 29 9.75 -5.24 -3.85
N ILE A 30 9.06 -4.46 -4.69
CA ILE A 30 8.47 -3.18 -4.29
C ILE A 30 7.44 -3.33 -3.16
N LEU A 31 6.75 -4.49 -3.09
CA LEU A 31 5.79 -4.77 -2.03
C LEU A 31 6.52 -4.86 -0.68
N ALA A 32 7.60 -5.63 -0.62
CA ALA A 32 8.41 -5.80 0.57
C ALA A 32 9.07 -4.48 1.00
N HIS A 33 9.62 -3.70 0.07
CA HIS A 33 10.23 -2.40 0.41
C HIS A 33 9.19 -1.40 0.90
N THR A 34 7.98 -1.43 0.33
CA THR A 34 6.87 -0.56 0.77
C THR A 34 6.42 -0.97 2.17
N MET A 35 6.21 -2.25 2.44
CA MET A 35 5.92 -2.76 3.78
C MET A 35 7.00 -2.33 4.77
N MET A 36 8.27 -2.51 4.39
CA MET A 36 9.41 -2.19 5.25
C MET A 36 9.39 -0.72 5.66
N ASN A 37 9.32 0.18 4.68
CA ASN A 37 9.39 1.62 4.92
C ASN A 37 8.13 2.20 5.56
N THR A 38 6.99 1.50 5.43
CA THR A 38 5.73 1.92 6.06
C THR A 38 5.73 1.56 7.55
N MET A 39 6.28 0.40 7.91
CA MET A 39 6.09 -0.14 9.26
C MET A 39 7.29 0.01 10.17
N PHE A 40 8.54 -0.06 9.68
CA PHE A 40 9.70 -0.17 10.58
C PHE A 40 10.46 1.14 10.74
N VAL A 41 10.97 1.34 11.96
CA VAL A 41 12.01 2.31 12.32
C VAL A 41 13.12 1.58 13.07
N ALA A 42 14.24 2.24 13.35
CA ALA A 42 15.43 1.55 13.88
C ALA A 42 15.19 0.80 15.21
N GLN A 43 14.35 1.34 16.10
CA GLN A 43 14.13 0.81 17.45
C GLN A 43 12.80 0.07 17.62
N SER A 44 11.87 0.15 16.65
CA SER A 44 10.51 -0.39 16.79
C SER A 44 9.81 -0.49 15.42
N HIS A 45 8.54 -0.84 15.43
CA HIS A 45 7.60 -0.50 14.36
C HIS A 45 6.88 0.80 14.70
N ARG A 46 6.37 1.49 13.68
CA ARG A 46 5.51 2.66 13.81
C ARG A 46 4.14 2.20 14.30
N GLU A 47 3.64 2.83 15.35
CA GLU A 47 2.25 2.65 15.80
C GLU A 47 1.29 3.41 14.88
N ASP A 48 0.04 2.99 14.86
CA ASP A 48 -1.06 3.61 14.12
C ASP A 48 -0.81 3.76 12.62
N VAL A 49 -0.11 2.77 12.02
CA VAL A 49 0.11 2.68 10.58
C VAL A 49 -0.59 1.46 9.98
N VAL A 50 -1.24 1.67 8.83
CA VAL A 50 -1.86 0.59 8.03
C VAL A 50 -1.30 0.63 6.60
N VAL A 51 -0.93 -0.54 6.08
CA VAL A 51 -0.58 -0.70 4.66
C VAL A 51 -1.53 -1.66 3.97
N HIS A 52 -2.07 -1.22 2.83
CA HIS A 52 -2.89 -2.03 1.93
C HIS A 52 -2.11 -2.28 0.65
N LEU A 53 -1.88 -3.55 0.33
CA LEU A 53 -1.27 -3.99 -0.93
C LEU A 53 -2.38 -4.53 -1.81
N VAL A 54 -2.65 -3.88 -2.94
CA VAL A 54 -3.69 -4.30 -3.90
C VAL A 54 -3.01 -4.94 -5.10
N LEU A 55 -3.02 -6.27 -5.18
CA LEU A 55 -2.42 -7.05 -6.26
C LEU A 55 -3.48 -7.33 -7.34
N GLU A 56 -3.23 -6.88 -8.57
CA GLU A 56 -4.24 -6.88 -9.66
C GLU A 56 -3.93 -7.79 -10.85
N SER A 57 -2.74 -8.40 -10.95
CA SER A 57 -2.46 -9.36 -12.01
C SER A 57 -3.11 -10.72 -11.66
N THR A 58 -4.34 -10.89 -12.14
CA THR A 58 -5.24 -11.97 -11.73
C THR A 58 -6.11 -12.48 -12.85
N LYS A 59 -6.64 -13.71 -12.68
CA LYS A 59 -7.67 -14.32 -13.52
C LYS A 59 -9.09 -14.15 -12.96
N ASP A 60 -9.22 -13.79 -11.69
CA ASP A 60 -10.50 -13.69 -10.97
C ASP A 60 -10.71 -12.29 -10.37
N PHE A 61 -10.31 -12.08 -9.13
CA PHE A 61 -10.45 -10.87 -8.34
C PHE A 61 -9.05 -10.36 -7.94
N SER A 62 -8.89 -9.06 -7.71
CA SER A 62 -7.69 -8.56 -7.04
C SER A 62 -7.62 -9.08 -5.61
N ARG A 63 -6.41 -9.14 -5.06
CA ARG A 63 -6.19 -9.45 -3.64
C ARG A 63 -5.71 -8.19 -2.95
N THR A 64 -6.50 -7.71 -1.99
CA THR A 64 -6.11 -6.63 -1.08
C THR A 64 -5.61 -7.26 0.21
N ILE A 65 -4.31 -7.19 0.43
CA ILE A 65 -3.68 -7.65 1.66
C ILE A 65 -3.50 -6.42 2.55
N THR A 66 -4.06 -6.45 3.76
CA THR A 66 -3.95 -5.34 4.71
C THR A 66 -3.11 -5.77 5.89
N ILE A 67 -2.12 -4.95 6.22
CA ILE A 67 -1.26 -5.15 7.37
C ILE A 67 -1.43 -3.96 8.33
N ARG A 68 -1.79 -4.23 9.59
CA ARG A 68 -1.96 -3.25 10.66
C ARG A 68 -0.81 -3.35 11.64
N SER A 69 0.04 -2.32 11.69
CA SER A 69 1.27 -2.31 12.48
C SER A 69 1.08 -2.69 13.95
N ASN A 70 0.07 -2.12 14.62
CA ASN A 70 -0.22 -2.37 16.04
C ASN A 70 -0.52 -3.84 16.39
N ASP A 71 -0.97 -4.64 15.42
CA ASP A 71 -1.40 -6.01 15.64
C ASP A 71 -0.32 -7.05 15.25
N ILE A 72 0.77 -6.60 14.60
CA ILE A 72 1.83 -7.49 14.12
C ILE A 72 2.68 -7.97 15.30
N THR A 73 2.80 -9.28 15.46
CA THR A 73 3.58 -9.89 16.55
C THR A 73 4.75 -10.75 16.08
N ASN A 74 4.64 -11.43 14.93
CA ASN A 74 5.61 -12.43 14.51
C ASN A 74 5.92 -12.40 13.00
N ILE A 75 6.18 -11.22 12.45
CA ILE A 75 6.46 -11.08 11.01
C ILE A 75 7.79 -11.70 10.58
N GLY A 76 8.68 -12.03 11.52
CA GLY A 76 9.95 -12.73 11.24
C GLY A 76 11.14 -11.83 10.87
N GLY A 77 10.99 -10.50 11.00
CA GLY A 77 11.98 -9.50 10.65
C GLY A 77 11.55 -8.60 9.48
N PHE A 78 12.44 -7.69 9.06
CA PHE A 78 12.14 -6.64 8.06
C PHE A 78 12.88 -6.81 6.73
N HIS A 79 13.59 -7.92 6.53
CA HIS A 79 14.28 -8.17 5.26
C HIS A 79 13.30 -8.63 4.16
N GLU A 80 13.70 -8.40 2.91
CA GLU A 80 12.84 -8.57 1.72
C GLU A 80 12.16 -9.94 1.63
N SER A 81 12.93 -11.03 1.76
CA SER A 81 12.41 -12.40 1.63
C SER A 81 11.36 -12.75 2.70
N THR A 82 11.47 -12.20 3.91
CA THR A 82 10.49 -12.44 4.97
C THR A 82 9.19 -11.70 4.69
N LEU A 83 9.28 -10.43 4.28
CA LEU A 83 8.10 -9.62 4.00
C LEU A 83 7.34 -10.14 2.78
N ILE A 84 8.05 -10.53 1.71
CA ILE A 84 7.40 -11.10 0.52
C ILE A 84 6.80 -12.49 0.82
N ALA A 85 7.40 -13.27 1.71
CA ALA A 85 6.81 -14.53 2.16
C ALA A 85 5.50 -14.30 2.94
N ALA A 86 5.37 -13.21 3.70
CA ALA A 86 4.10 -12.87 4.35
C ALA A 86 2.99 -12.55 3.33
N VAL A 87 3.33 -11.83 2.26
CA VAL A 87 2.41 -11.58 1.13
C VAL A 87 2.03 -12.90 0.46
N ALA A 88 3.00 -13.80 0.21
CA ALA A 88 2.74 -15.11 -0.39
C ALA A 88 1.79 -15.96 0.48
N ARG A 89 1.98 -16.00 1.80
CA ARG A 89 1.07 -16.71 2.73
C ARG A 89 -0.34 -16.14 2.69
N ALA A 90 -0.49 -14.82 2.62
CA ALA A 90 -1.79 -14.19 2.48
C ALA A 90 -2.47 -14.54 1.13
N LEU A 91 -1.70 -14.66 0.04
CA LEU A 91 -2.21 -15.14 -1.25
C LEU A 91 -2.66 -16.60 -1.17
N ASP A 92 -1.88 -17.48 -0.55
CA ASP A 92 -2.25 -18.89 -0.35
C ASP A 92 -3.53 -19.02 0.49
N ALA A 93 -3.63 -18.24 1.57
CA ALA A 93 -4.84 -18.17 2.40
C ALA A 93 -6.07 -17.66 1.63
N SER A 94 -5.88 -16.96 0.50
CA SER A 94 -6.96 -16.40 -0.32
C SER A 94 -7.52 -17.36 -1.38
N VAL A 95 -6.92 -18.54 -1.54
CA VAL A 95 -7.34 -19.50 -2.56
C VAL A 95 -8.80 -19.93 -2.30
N GLY A 96 -9.61 -19.90 -3.35
CA GLY A 96 -11.03 -20.25 -3.30
C GLY A 96 -11.95 -19.18 -2.70
N MET A 97 -11.45 -17.97 -2.43
CA MET A 97 -12.31 -16.86 -2.00
C MET A 97 -13.21 -16.37 -3.14
N GLY A 98 -14.49 -16.18 -2.84
CA GLY A 98 -15.46 -15.49 -3.70
C GLY A 98 -15.30 -13.96 -3.61
N LYS A 99 -16.11 -13.21 -4.36
CA LYS A 99 -16.11 -11.73 -4.36
C LYS A 99 -16.40 -11.17 -2.97
N GLU A 100 -15.71 -10.11 -2.58
CA GLU A 100 -15.95 -9.35 -1.34
C GLU A 100 -15.84 -10.18 -0.04
N GLN A 101 -15.02 -11.24 -0.06
CA GLN A 101 -14.70 -12.01 1.13
C GLN A 101 -13.49 -11.43 1.87
N LEU A 102 -13.39 -11.73 3.16
CA LEU A 102 -12.28 -11.41 4.04
C LEU A 102 -11.83 -12.69 4.76
N ARG A 103 -10.51 -12.89 4.87
CA ARG A 103 -9.90 -13.90 5.73
C ARG A 103 -8.79 -13.25 6.57
N GLU A 104 -8.77 -13.59 7.85
CA GLU A 104 -7.61 -13.38 8.72
C GLU A 104 -6.52 -14.38 8.34
N VAL A 105 -5.28 -13.91 8.21
CA VAL A 105 -4.12 -14.73 7.83
C VAL A 105 -3.28 -15.00 9.06
N GLU A 106 -2.85 -13.92 9.73
CA GLU A 106 -2.02 -13.89 10.93
C GLU A 106 -2.43 -12.64 11.74
N PRO A 107 -2.06 -12.50 13.03
CA PRO A 107 -2.29 -11.27 13.78
C PRO A 107 -1.80 -10.04 13.01
N GLY A 108 -2.73 -9.14 12.72
CA GLY A 108 -2.48 -7.90 11.96
C GLY A 108 -2.41 -8.05 10.45
N ILE A 109 -2.57 -9.25 9.87
CA ILE A 109 -2.54 -9.49 8.43
C ILE A 109 -3.86 -10.11 7.96
N THR A 110 -4.53 -9.42 7.04
CA THR A 110 -5.77 -9.90 6.41
C THR A 110 -5.65 -9.92 4.89
N VAL A 111 -6.47 -10.75 4.25
CA VAL A 111 -6.62 -10.74 2.79
C VAL A 111 -8.10 -10.61 2.41
N ARG A 112 -8.38 -9.75 1.42
CA ARG A 112 -9.71 -9.49 0.88
C ARG A 112 -9.74 -9.62 -0.63
N THR A 113 -10.86 -10.08 -1.18
CA THR A 113 -11.16 -10.08 -2.63
C THR A 113 -11.95 -8.82 -3.01
N VAL A 114 -11.32 -7.67 -2.78
CA VAL A 114 -11.88 -6.33 -3.05
C VAL A 114 -10.99 -5.57 -4.04
N SER A 115 -11.61 -4.81 -4.95
CA SER A 115 -10.90 -3.98 -5.92
C SER A 115 -10.27 -2.75 -5.29
N PHE A 116 -9.28 -2.16 -5.97
CA PHE A 116 -8.71 -0.87 -5.58
C PHE A 116 -9.80 0.20 -5.44
N GLU A 117 -10.70 0.30 -6.42
CA GLU A 117 -11.74 1.32 -6.43
C GLU A 117 -12.72 1.16 -5.25
N ARG A 118 -13.07 -0.08 -4.91
CA ARG A 118 -13.94 -0.35 -3.76
C ARG A 118 -13.22 -0.09 -2.43
N LEU A 119 -11.95 -0.49 -2.30
CA LEU A 119 -11.14 -0.18 -1.13
C LEU A 119 -11.03 1.33 -0.90
N VAL A 120 -10.70 2.09 -1.94
CA VAL A 120 -10.53 3.55 -1.83
C VAL A 120 -11.87 4.24 -1.54
N GLN A 121 -12.99 3.71 -2.05
CA GLN A 121 -14.31 4.20 -1.67
C GLN A 121 -14.60 3.99 -0.17
N GLU A 122 -14.25 2.82 0.38
CA GLU A 122 -14.41 2.53 1.81
C GLU A 122 -13.51 3.45 2.65
N LEU A 123 -12.25 3.63 2.26
CA LEU A 123 -11.31 4.51 2.97
C LEU A 123 -11.73 5.99 2.92
N ALA A 124 -12.39 6.44 1.85
CA ALA A 124 -12.86 7.81 1.73
C ALA A 124 -13.96 8.19 2.74
N GLU A 125 -14.55 7.21 3.44
CA GLU A 125 -15.58 7.47 4.46
C GLU A 125 -14.99 8.14 5.71
N ASP A 126 -13.73 7.84 6.04
CA ASP A 126 -13.07 8.29 7.28
C ASP A 126 -11.60 8.74 7.13
N HIS A 127 -11.03 8.65 5.92
CA HIS A 127 -9.67 9.12 5.60
C HIS A 127 -9.66 10.27 4.59
N GLN A 128 -8.76 11.23 4.80
CA GLN A 128 -8.40 12.18 3.74
C GLN A 128 -7.45 11.50 2.74
N LEU A 129 -7.87 11.43 1.47
CA LEU A 129 -7.13 10.74 0.43
C LEU A 129 -6.10 11.66 -0.25
N TYR A 130 -4.89 11.17 -0.41
CA TYR A 130 -3.79 11.85 -1.11
C TYR A 130 -3.21 10.96 -2.21
N MET A 131 -2.96 11.52 -3.39
CA MET A 131 -2.28 10.84 -4.48
C MET A 131 -1.04 11.62 -4.89
N LEU A 132 0.04 10.88 -5.16
CA LEU A 132 1.29 11.49 -5.61
C LEU A 132 1.19 11.95 -7.06
N ASP A 133 1.44 13.22 -7.29
CA ASP A 133 1.50 13.84 -8.62
C ASP A 133 2.59 14.91 -8.63
N LYS A 134 3.44 14.94 -9.66
CA LYS A 134 4.49 15.96 -9.80
C LYS A 134 3.96 17.39 -9.82
N LYS A 135 2.70 17.56 -10.26
CA LYS A 135 2.00 18.85 -10.32
C LYS A 135 1.11 19.09 -9.10
N GLY A 136 1.14 18.20 -8.11
CA GLY A 136 0.48 18.40 -6.83
C GLY A 136 1.16 19.50 -6.01
N GLU A 137 0.47 19.95 -4.98
CA GLU A 137 1.05 20.86 -4.00
C GLU A 137 2.25 20.22 -3.31
N PHE A 138 3.30 20.98 -3.06
CA PHE A 138 4.49 20.41 -2.43
C PHE A 138 4.15 19.99 -0.99
N VAL A 139 4.54 18.77 -0.61
CA VAL A 139 4.10 18.16 0.65
C VAL A 139 4.45 18.99 1.89
N ARG A 140 5.50 19.81 1.82
CA ARG A 140 5.91 20.69 2.93
C ARG A 140 4.99 21.90 3.11
N ASP A 141 4.33 22.33 2.05
CA ASP A 141 3.44 23.48 2.03
C ASP A 141 1.98 23.06 2.19
N ALA A 142 1.65 21.82 1.79
CA ALA A 142 0.30 21.27 1.86
C ALA A 142 -0.18 21.08 3.31
N GLU A 143 -1.47 21.37 3.56
CA GLU A 143 -2.15 20.98 4.79
C GLU A 143 -2.56 19.50 4.71
N ILE A 144 -1.96 18.67 5.57
CA ILE A 144 -2.31 17.25 5.63
C ILE A 144 -3.41 17.06 6.67
N GLY A 145 -4.58 16.60 6.22
CA GLY A 145 -5.75 16.35 7.04
C GLY A 145 -5.59 15.16 8.00
N GLY A 146 -6.56 15.02 8.90
CA GLY A 146 -6.63 13.88 9.81
C GLY A 146 -6.83 12.55 9.08
N ASN A 147 -6.33 11.46 9.69
CA ASN A 147 -6.35 10.12 9.12
C ASN A 147 -5.91 10.07 7.64
N PRO A 148 -4.70 10.56 7.29
CA PRO A 148 -4.29 10.65 5.90
C PRO A 148 -4.09 9.26 5.30
N CYS A 149 -4.58 9.07 4.06
CA CYS A 149 -4.38 7.87 3.26
C CYS A 149 -3.65 8.19 1.95
N PHE A 150 -2.46 7.66 1.77
CA PHE A 150 -1.61 7.92 0.62
C PHE A 150 -1.71 6.81 -0.42
N LEU A 151 -2.18 7.17 -1.61
CA LEU A 151 -2.35 6.30 -2.77
C LEU A 151 -1.07 6.29 -3.61
N LEU A 152 -0.45 5.11 -3.69
CA LEU A 152 0.77 4.82 -4.42
C LEU A 152 0.46 3.83 -5.55
N THR A 153 1.29 3.83 -6.58
CA THR A 153 1.24 2.87 -7.69
C THR A 153 2.62 2.28 -7.89
N ASP A 154 2.69 1.07 -8.43
CA ASP A 154 3.95 0.44 -8.83
C ASP A 154 4.60 1.16 -10.03
N HIS A 155 5.50 0.48 -10.74
CA HIS A 155 6.13 1.04 -11.95
C HIS A 155 5.12 1.32 -13.08
N ILE A 156 3.88 0.81 -12.98
CA ILE A 156 2.80 1.09 -13.90
C ILE A 156 2.00 2.30 -13.37
N PRO A 157 1.87 3.40 -14.14
CA PRO A 157 1.14 4.57 -13.67
C PRO A 157 -0.35 4.28 -13.46
N MET A 158 -0.95 5.03 -12.55
CA MET A 158 -2.40 5.01 -12.31
C MET A 158 -3.15 5.28 -13.63
N PRO A 159 -4.17 4.48 -14.01
CA PRO A 159 -4.92 4.71 -15.23
C PRO A 159 -5.59 6.09 -15.25
N LYS A 160 -5.56 6.78 -16.40
CA LYS A 160 -6.22 8.09 -16.60
C LYS A 160 -7.70 8.11 -16.16
N LYS A 161 -8.40 6.99 -16.35
CA LYS A 161 -9.82 6.85 -15.97
C LYS A 161 -10.04 6.89 -14.44
N SER A 162 -9.09 6.38 -13.66
CA SER A 162 -9.18 6.34 -12.18
C SER A 162 -9.06 7.73 -11.56
N PHE A 163 -8.46 8.72 -12.24
CA PHE A 163 -8.36 10.08 -11.71
C PHE A 163 -9.71 10.76 -11.50
N ASN A 164 -10.68 10.52 -12.40
CA ASN A 164 -12.00 11.14 -12.27
C ASN A 164 -12.78 10.58 -11.08
N SER A 165 -12.67 9.28 -10.81
CA SER A 165 -13.29 8.68 -9.62
C SER A 165 -12.60 9.14 -8.34
N LEU A 166 -11.26 9.16 -8.31
CA LEU A 166 -10.50 9.66 -7.15
C LEU A 166 -10.82 11.13 -6.84
N LYS A 167 -10.89 11.98 -7.88
CA LYS A 167 -11.29 13.38 -7.70
C LYS A 167 -12.68 13.53 -7.09
N ARG A 168 -13.64 12.66 -7.46
CA ARG A 168 -15.00 12.66 -6.88
C ARG A 168 -15.03 12.21 -5.42
N LEU A 169 -14.04 11.41 -5.00
CA LEU A 169 -13.83 10.98 -3.61
C LEU A 169 -13.02 12.00 -2.80
N GLY A 170 -12.80 13.22 -3.32
CA GLY A 170 -12.04 14.25 -2.61
C GLY A 170 -10.54 14.01 -2.55
N THR A 171 -9.99 13.13 -3.39
CA THR A 171 -8.53 12.88 -3.40
C THR A 171 -7.75 14.11 -3.82
N GLU A 172 -6.85 14.55 -2.94
CA GLU A 172 -5.93 15.66 -3.17
C GLU A 172 -4.62 15.19 -3.80
N LYS A 173 -3.93 16.09 -4.51
CA LYS A 173 -2.67 15.79 -5.16
C LYS A 173 -1.52 16.46 -4.43
N ILE A 174 -0.55 15.66 -4.02
CA ILE A 174 0.68 16.16 -3.39
C ILE A 174 1.92 15.74 -4.18
N SER A 175 2.97 16.55 -4.09
CA SER A 175 4.27 16.31 -4.70
C SER A 175 5.33 16.14 -3.63
N LEU A 176 6.20 15.14 -3.81
CA LEU A 176 7.35 14.90 -2.92
C LEU A 176 8.66 15.47 -3.49
N GLY A 177 8.57 16.17 -4.63
CA GLY A 177 9.72 16.77 -5.30
C GLY A 177 9.77 16.48 -6.80
N PRO A 178 10.83 16.94 -7.49
CA PRO A 178 10.89 16.93 -8.95
C PRO A 178 11.23 15.55 -9.57
N LYS A 179 11.87 14.67 -8.79
CA LYS A 179 12.32 13.35 -9.24
C LYS A 179 11.19 12.33 -9.14
N MET A 180 11.13 11.42 -10.13
CA MET A 180 10.31 10.22 -9.97
C MET A 180 11.02 9.31 -8.99
N LEU A 181 10.29 8.84 -7.98
CA LEU A 181 10.79 7.98 -6.92
C LEU A 181 10.04 6.65 -6.94
N PHE A 182 10.65 5.62 -6.37
CA PHE A 182 9.94 4.38 -6.08
C PHE A 182 8.86 4.63 -5.01
N ALA A 183 7.76 3.87 -5.07
CA ALA A 183 6.70 3.95 -4.07
C ALA A 183 7.24 3.81 -2.63
N SER A 184 8.18 2.90 -2.42
CA SER A 184 8.84 2.70 -1.12
C SER A 184 9.63 3.93 -0.64
N GLN A 185 10.26 4.70 -1.54
CA GLN A 185 10.94 5.94 -1.18
C GLN A 185 9.95 7.06 -0.86
N CYS A 186 8.83 7.11 -1.59
CA CYS A 186 7.76 8.06 -1.30
C CYS A 186 7.22 7.88 0.12
N VAL A 187 7.04 6.63 0.55
CA VAL A 187 6.63 6.31 1.94
C VAL A 187 7.59 6.94 2.96
N VAL A 188 8.90 6.79 2.76
CA VAL A 188 9.91 7.36 3.68
C VAL A 188 9.78 8.89 3.76
N LEU A 189 9.62 9.56 2.62
CA LEU A 189 9.50 11.02 2.59
C LEU A 189 8.20 11.51 3.23
N ILE A 190 7.09 10.79 3.01
CA ILE A 190 5.81 11.08 3.66
C ILE A 190 5.95 10.93 5.17
N HIS A 191 6.51 9.80 5.63
CA HIS A 191 6.73 9.59 7.06
C HIS A 191 7.62 10.65 7.68
N ASN A 192 8.73 10.99 7.03
CA ASN A 192 9.62 12.04 7.52
C ASN A 192 8.91 13.39 7.67
N GLU A 193 8.08 13.77 6.69
CA GLU A 193 7.31 15.01 6.76
C GLU A 193 6.29 15.00 7.91
N LEU A 194 5.55 13.90 8.07
CA LEU A 194 4.58 13.77 9.16
C LEU A 194 5.25 13.72 10.54
N ASP A 195 6.38 13.03 10.66
CA ASP A 195 7.16 12.98 11.90
C ASP A 195 7.68 14.38 12.29
N ILE A 196 8.09 15.21 11.33
CA ILE A 196 8.53 16.59 11.58
C ILE A 196 7.36 17.48 12.06
N ARG A 197 6.15 17.27 11.54
CA ARG A 197 4.96 18.05 11.94
C ARG A 197 4.43 17.68 13.32
N GLU A 198 4.68 16.45 13.76
CA GLU A 198 4.31 15.94 15.08
C GLU A 198 5.37 16.21 16.16
N PHE A 199 6.56 16.66 15.77
CA PHE A 199 7.64 17.06 16.68
C PHE A 199 7.41 18.47 17.25
#